data_AF-A0A285CM70-F1
#
_entry.id   AF-A0A285CM70-F1
#
_cell.length_a   1.000
_cell.length_b   1.000
_cell.length_c   1.000
_cell.angle_alpha   90.00
_cell.angle_beta   90.00
_cell.angle_gamma   90.00
#
_symmetry.space_group_name_H-M   'P 1'
#
loop_
_entity.id
_entity.type
_entity.pdbx_description
1 polymer ?
#
loop_
_entity_poly.entity_id
_entity_poly.type
_entity_poly.pdbx_seq_one_letter_code
_entity_poly.pdbx_strand_id
1 'polypeptide(L)'
;MIKRFILFIFISFSVTGCIGLNTFDAKLDIRGESTFIVDCSNEVNRGKNSTDEGYSCTVKITEKTTFRNENGDEIRIDDFTEGDYVRVIHSDLLGISRENREVKAKEIILLNP
;
A
#
# COMPACT_ATOMS: atom_id res chain seq x y z
N MET A 1 8.69 11.00 51.16
CA MET A 1 7.46 10.77 50.35
C MET A 1 7.73 10.61 48.84
N ILE A 2 8.91 10.12 48.44
CA ILE A 2 9.30 9.95 47.02
C ILE A 2 8.84 8.61 46.42
N LYS A 3 8.46 7.63 47.26
CA LYS A 3 8.04 6.28 46.83
C LYS A 3 6.65 6.21 46.17
N ARG A 4 5.80 7.24 46.27
CA ARG A 4 4.45 7.22 45.68
C ARG A 4 4.38 7.78 44.25
N PHE A 5 5.46 8.39 43.76
CA PHE A 5 5.46 9.01 42.42
C PHE A 5 5.96 8.07 41.31
N ILE A 6 6.55 6.93 41.65
CA ILE A 6 7.14 5.97 40.70
C ILE A 6 6.07 5.01 40.11
N LEU A 7 4.83 5.02 40.62
CA LEU A 7 3.78 4.09 40.20
C LEU A 7 2.97 4.55 38.97
N PHE A 8 3.18 5.77 38.46
CA PHE A 8 2.36 6.32 37.36
C PHE A 8 3.08 6.45 36.01
N ILE A 9 4.36 6.11 35.91
CA ILE A 9 5.15 6.33 34.68
C ILE A 9 5.22 5.08 33.77
N PHE A 10 4.75 3.92 34.22
CA PHE A 10 4.81 2.68 33.42
C PHE A 10 3.57 2.38 32.58
N ILE A 11 2.54 3.24 32.60
CA ILE A 11 1.32 3.08 31.79
C ILE A 11 1.30 4.16 30.71
N SER A 12 2.33 4.16 29.86
CA SER A 12 2.25 4.71 28.52
C SER A 12 2.76 3.64 27.56
N PHE A 13 2.18 2.45 27.64
CA PHE A 13 2.28 1.50 26.55
C PHE A 13 1.42 2.07 25.43
N SER A 14 2.07 2.87 24.60
CA SER A 14 1.48 3.51 23.44
C SER A 14 0.69 2.47 22.67
N VAL A 15 -0.63 2.62 22.67
CA VAL A 15 -1.50 1.90 21.75
C VAL A 15 -1.18 2.49 20.38
N THR A 16 -0.12 2.01 19.73
CA THR A 16 0.04 2.14 18.29
C THR A 16 -1.05 1.28 17.70
N GLY A 17 -2.23 1.86 17.54
CA GLY A 17 -3.28 1.25 16.75
C GLY A 17 -2.71 0.97 15.38
N CYS A 18 -2.60 -0.30 15.01
CA CYS A 18 -2.48 -0.67 13.61
C CYS A 18 -3.71 -0.11 12.90
N ILE A 19 -3.58 1.09 12.36
CA ILE A 19 -4.48 1.56 11.30
C ILE A 19 -4.29 0.52 10.20
N GLY A 20 -5.36 -0.22 9.87
CA GLY A 20 -5.35 -1.28 8.87
C GLY A 20 -4.96 -0.72 7.50
N LEU A 21 -3.67 -0.61 7.26
CA LEU A 21 -3.09 -0.35 5.96
C LEU A 21 -2.93 -1.69 5.28
N ASN A 22 -3.55 -1.80 4.11
CA ASN A 22 -3.37 -2.93 3.23
C ASN A 22 -2.21 -2.62 2.29
N THR A 23 -1.39 -3.64 2.06
CA THR A 23 -0.23 -3.52 1.19
C THR A 23 -0.14 -4.73 0.28
N PHE A 24 0.27 -4.46 -0.96
CA PHE A 24 0.55 -5.49 -1.93
C PHE A 24 1.61 -5.02 -2.93
N ASP A 25 2.39 -5.98 -3.42
CA ASP A 25 3.43 -5.76 -4.42
C ASP A 25 2.88 -6.21 -5.77
N ALA A 26 3.07 -5.39 -6.79
CA ALA A 26 2.51 -5.61 -8.11
C ALA A 26 3.41 -5.05 -9.21
N LYS A 27 3.26 -5.59 -10.42
CA LYS A 27 3.90 -5.03 -11.60
C LYS A 27 3.03 -3.90 -12.16
N LEU A 28 3.65 -2.78 -12.52
CA LEU A 28 3.01 -1.64 -13.17
C LEU A 28 2.82 -1.94 -14.65
N ASP A 29 1.58 -2.12 -15.09
CA ASP A 29 1.24 -2.39 -16.49
C ASP A 29 1.08 -1.09 -17.29
N ILE A 30 0.38 -0.10 -16.72
CA ILE A 30 0.11 1.18 -17.38
C ILE A 30 0.27 2.32 -16.38
N ARG A 31 1.06 3.32 -16.77
CA ARG A 31 1.28 4.55 -15.99
C ARG A 31 0.45 5.71 -16.56
N GLY A 32 -0.65 6.05 -15.88
CA GLY A 32 -1.43 7.26 -16.14
C GLY A 32 -1.10 8.40 -15.17
N GLU A 33 -1.61 9.61 -15.47
CA GLU A 33 -1.36 10.80 -14.63
C GLU A 33 -2.01 10.74 -13.24
N SER A 34 -3.18 10.09 -13.14
CA SER A 34 -3.95 9.99 -11.89
C SER A 34 -4.32 8.55 -11.52
N THR A 35 -3.87 7.59 -12.32
CA THR A 35 -4.16 6.17 -12.12
C THR A 35 -3.00 5.31 -12.60
N PHE A 36 -2.64 4.32 -11.79
CA PHE A 36 -1.79 3.21 -12.21
C PHE A 36 -2.65 1.97 -12.44
N ILE A 37 -2.38 1.23 -13.50
CA ILE A 37 -2.94 -0.10 -13.71
C ILE A 37 -1.86 -1.11 -13.37
N VAL A 38 -2.15 -2.01 -12.43
CA VAL A 38 -1.17 -2.97 -11.92
C VAL A 38 -1.74 -4.39 -11.95
N ASP A 39 -0.87 -5.40 -12.11
CA ASP A 39 -1.27 -6.80 -11.96
C ASP A 39 -1.52 -7.12 -10.48
N CYS A 40 -2.77 -7.37 -10.13
CA CYS A 40 -3.21 -7.71 -8.79
C CYS A 40 -3.80 -9.12 -8.69
N SER A 41 -3.47 -10.01 -9.63
CA SER A 41 -3.96 -11.39 -9.66
C SER A 41 -3.71 -12.13 -8.34
N ASN A 42 -2.53 -11.91 -7.74
CA ASN A 42 -2.17 -12.44 -6.43
C ASN A 42 -3.13 -11.97 -5.33
N GLU A 43 -3.51 -10.68 -5.34
CA GLU A 43 -4.41 -10.14 -4.33
C GLU A 43 -5.86 -10.60 -4.54
N VAL A 44 -6.32 -10.70 -5.78
CA VAL A 44 -7.67 -11.22 -6.11
C VAL A 44 -7.83 -12.67 -5.65
N ASN A 45 -6.76 -13.46 -5.73
CA ASN A 45 -6.73 -14.87 -5.34
C ASN A 45 -6.28 -15.10 -3.89
N ARG A 46 -5.95 -14.03 -3.15
CA ARG A 46 -5.47 -14.15 -1.77
C ARG A 46 -6.45 -14.93 -0.91
N GLY A 47 -5.97 -16.00 -0.28
CA GLY A 47 -6.77 -16.90 0.55
C GLY A 47 -7.71 -17.84 -0.21
N LYS A 48 -7.59 -17.94 -1.53
CA LYS A 48 -8.35 -18.88 -2.38
C LYS A 48 -7.41 -19.96 -2.94
N ASN A 49 -7.97 -21.13 -3.23
CA ASN A 49 -7.28 -22.20 -3.97
C ASN A 49 -7.40 -22.01 -5.49
N SER A 50 -7.28 -20.77 -5.98
CA SER A 50 -7.28 -20.46 -7.42
C SER A 50 -5.96 -19.78 -7.80
N THR A 51 -5.52 -20.02 -9.02
CA THR A 51 -4.35 -19.39 -9.65
C THR A 51 -4.78 -18.63 -10.91
N ASP A 52 -5.98 -18.04 -10.89
CA ASP A 52 -6.50 -17.28 -12.03
C ASP A 52 -5.65 -16.02 -12.25
N GLU A 53 -5.07 -15.88 -13.44
CA GLU A 53 -4.21 -14.76 -13.82
C GLU A 53 -4.96 -13.71 -14.67
N GLY A 54 -4.33 -12.56 -14.89
CA GLY A 54 -4.84 -11.52 -15.78
C GLY A 54 -5.80 -10.53 -15.11
N TYR A 55 -5.79 -10.45 -13.78
CA TYR A 55 -6.54 -9.41 -13.08
C TYR A 55 -5.70 -8.14 -12.92
N SER A 56 -6.07 -7.11 -13.67
CA SER A 56 -5.57 -5.76 -13.42
C SER A 56 -6.41 -5.02 -12.38
N CYS A 57 -5.74 -4.25 -11.55
CA CYS A 57 -6.34 -3.32 -10.58
C CYS A 57 -6.06 -1.87 -10.97
N THR A 58 -7.05 -1.02 -10.72
CA THR A 58 -6.92 0.44 -10.86
C THR A 58 -6.51 1.03 -9.53
N VAL A 59 -5.28 1.51 -9.45
CA VAL A 59 -4.76 2.26 -8.30
C VAL A 59 -4.97 3.74 -8.56
N LYS A 60 -5.89 4.36 -7.82
CA LYS A 60 -6.16 5.80 -7.88
C LYS A 60 -5.12 6.58 -7.11
N ILE A 61 -4.52 7.54 -7.79
CA ILE A 61 -3.59 8.53 -7.24
C ILE A 61 -4.37 9.79 -6.92
N THR A 62 -4.10 10.35 -5.75
CA THR A 62 -4.71 11.59 -5.27
C THR A 62 -3.62 12.56 -4.84
N GLU A 63 -4.00 13.80 -4.57
CA GLU A 63 -3.13 14.81 -3.95
C GLU A 63 -2.53 14.40 -2.59
N LYS A 64 -3.06 13.34 -1.96
CA LYS A 64 -2.56 12.79 -0.68
C LYS A 64 -1.66 11.57 -0.88
N THR A 65 -1.51 11.09 -2.11
CA THR A 65 -0.67 9.94 -2.43
C THR A 65 0.79 10.39 -2.42
N THR A 66 1.61 9.67 -1.67
CA THR A 66 3.07 9.91 -1.61
C THR A 66 3.80 8.86 -2.44
N PHE A 67 4.96 9.22 -2.98
CA PHE A 67 5.78 8.35 -3.81
C PHE A 67 7.16 8.21 -3.20
N ARG A 68 7.65 6.97 -3.08
CA ARG A 68 8.99 6.69 -2.56
C ARG A 68 9.73 5.62 -3.35
N ASN A 69 11.04 5.55 -3.16
CA ASN A 69 11.83 4.37 -3.52
C ASN A 69 12.01 3.44 -2.30
N GLU A 70 12.65 2.29 -2.49
CA GLU A 70 12.95 1.35 -1.39
C GLU A 70 13.83 1.92 -0.28
N ASN A 71 14.66 2.91 -0.59
CA ASN A 71 15.50 3.59 0.41
C ASN A 71 14.69 4.54 1.30
N GLY A 72 13.42 4.78 0.96
CA GLY A 72 12.53 5.71 1.64
C GLY A 72 12.67 7.16 1.15
N ASP A 73 13.45 7.42 0.10
CA ASP A 73 13.54 8.74 -0.51
C ASP A 73 12.24 9.07 -1.23
N GLU A 74 11.82 10.33 -1.15
CA GLU A 74 10.67 10.82 -1.92
C GLU A 74 11.06 10.99 -3.40
N ILE A 75 10.25 10.42 -4.27
CA ILE A 75 10.43 10.45 -5.73
C ILE A 75 9.20 11.06 -6.40
N ARG A 76 9.24 11.26 -7.71
CA ARG A 76 8.14 11.80 -8.49
C ARG A 76 7.36 10.70 -9.18
N ILE A 77 6.12 10.99 -9.53
CA ILE A 77 5.28 10.10 -10.34
C ILE A 77 5.92 9.77 -11.70
N ASP A 78 6.75 10.67 -12.23
CA ASP A 78 7.45 10.49 -13.51
C ASP A 78 8.66 9.55 -13.42
N ASP A 79 9.09 9.19 -12.21
CA ASP A 79 10.16 8.21 -12.00
C ASP A 79 9.64 6.76 -12.14
N PHE A 80 8.31 6.56 -12.24
CA PHE A 80 7.70 5.26 -12.48
C PHE A 80 7.49 5.03 -13.98
N THR A 81 7.83 3.84 -14.45
CA THR A 81 7.69 3.40 -15.83
C THR A 81 6.94 2.08 -15.94
N GLU A 82 6.33 1.83 -17.09
CA GLU A 82 5.67 0.55 -17.35
C GLU A 82 6.68 -0.60 -17.25
N GLY A 83 6.33 -1.64 -16.50
CA GLY A 83 7.21 -2.76 -16.18
C GLY A 83 7.77 -2.75 -14.77
N ASP A 84 7.77 -1.60 -14.09
CA ASP A 84 8.30 -1.46 -12.75
C ASP A 84 7.55 -2.33 -11.74
N TYR A 85 8.26 -2.82 -10.73
CA TYR A 85 7.64 -3.41 -9.56
C TYR A 85 7.39 -2.33 -8.52
N VAL A 86 6.14 -2.26 -8.05
CA VAL A 86 5.71 -1.27 -7.07
C VAL A 86 5.03 -1.95 -5.88
N ARG A 87 5.22 -1.38 -4.69
CA ARG A 87 4.41 -1.68 -3.51
C ARG A 87 3.36 -0.61 -3.36
N VAL A 88 2.10 -1.02 -3.36
CA VAL A 88 0.96 -0.15 -3.14
C VAL A 88 0.55 -0.28 -1.68
N ILE A 89 0.42 0.86 -1.00
CA ILE A 89 -0.13 0.96 0.35
C ILE A 89 -1.44 1.74 0.25
N HIS A 90 -2.54 1.11 0.69
CA HIS A 90 -3.88 1.68 0.63
C HIS A 90 -4.65 1.44 1.94
N SER A 91 -5.76 2.15 2.13
CA SER A 91 -6.59 2.04 3.34
C SER A 91 -7.99 1.51 3.08
N ASP A 92 -8.23 0.92 1.92
CA ASP A 92 -9.56 0.39 1.61
C ASP A 92 -9.82 -0.85 2.44
N LEU A 93 -10.92 -0.81 3.20
CA LEU A 93 -11.30 -1.85 4.15
C LEU A 93 -11.83 -3.12 3.46
N LEU A 94 -12.30 -3.00 2.22
CA LEU A 94 -12.96 -4.09 1.50
C LEU A 94 -11.97 -5.02 0.77
N GLY A 95 -10.67 -4.73 0.80
CA GLY A 95 -9.65 -5.51 0.09
C GLY A 95 -9.88 -5.55 -1.43
N ILE A 96 -9.00 -6.28 -2.13
CA ILE A 96 -9.09 -6.50 -3.57
C ILE A 96 -9.82 -7.83 -3.82
N SER A 97 -10.77 -7.84 -4.75
CA SER A 97 -11.55 -9.03 -5.15
C SER A 97 -11.88 -8.98 -6.63
N ARG A 98 -12.55 -10.00 -7.19
CA ARG A 98 -12.93 -10.01 -8.61
C ARG A 98 -13.84 -8.83 -8.99
N GLU A 99 -14.80 -8.54 -8.11
CA GLU A 99 -15.82 -7.50 -8.31
C GLU A 99 -15.35 -6.11 -7.87
N ASN A 100 -14.28 -6.03 -7.06
CA ASN A 100 -13.72 -4.76 -6.59
C ASN A 100 -12.20 -4.75 -6.76
N ARG A 101 -11.73 -4.08 -7.81
CA ARG A 101 -10.32 -3.99 -8.21
C ARG A 101 -9.81 -2.55 -8.25
N GLU A 102 -10.57 -1.63 -7.64
CA GLU A 102 -10.17 -0.25 -7.52
C GLU A 102 -9.69 0.02 -6.09
N VAL A 103 -8.51 0.63 -5.96
CA VAL A 103 -7.97 1.02 -4.66
C VAL A 103 -7.46 2.45 -4.68
N LYS A 104 -7.56 3.16 -3.55
CA LYS A 104 -6.98 4.50 -3.39
C LYS A 104 -5.65 4.42 -2.66
N ALA A 105 -4.56 4.74 -3.37
CA ALA A 105 -3.23 4.69 -2.79
C ALA A 105 -2.99 5.84 -1.81
N LYS A 106 -2.43 5.49 -0.65
CA LYS A 106 -1.80 6.43 0.28
C LYS A 106 -0.33 6.62 -0.04
N GLU A 107 0.34 5.53 -0.41
CA GLU A 107 1.76 5.53 -0.74
C GLU A 107 2.03 4.48 -1.81
N ILE A 108 2.91 4.81 -2.75
CA ILE A 108 3.40 3.90 -3.79
C ILE A 108 4.93 3.91 -3.72
N ILE A 109 5.52 2.74 -3.54
CA ILE A 109 6.97 2.56 -3.40
C ILE A 109 7.51 1.83 -4.62
N LEU A 110 8.50 2.40 -5.31
CA LEU A 110 9.24 1.73 -6.37
C LEU A 110 10.21 0.70 -5.76
N LEU A 111 10.06 -0.57 -6.12
CA LEU A 111 10.72 -1.71 -5.49
C LEU A 111 12.02 -2.16 -6.17
N ASN A 112 12.38 -1.62 -7.33
CA ASN A 112 13.68 -1.86 -7.97
C ASN A 112 13.85 -0.80 -9.07
N PRO A 113 14.59 0.30 -8.80
CA PRO A 113 14.89 1.33 -9.79
C PRO A 113 15.92 0.89 -10.84
#